data_AF-A0A9P5L4L1-F1
#
_entry.id   AF-A0A9P5L4L1-F1
#
_cell.length_a   1.000
_cell.length_b   1.000
_cell.length_c   1.000
_cell.angle_alpha   90.00
_cell.angle_beta   90.00
_cell.angle_gamma   90.00
#
_symmetry.space_group_name_H-M   'P 1'
#
loop_
_entity.id
_entity.type
_entity.pdbx_description
1 polymer ?
#
loop_
_entity_poly.entity_id
_entity_poly.type
_entity_poly.pdbx_seq_one_letter_code
_entity_poly.pdbx_strand_id
1 'polypeptide(L)'
;MKFANFPILIPAFTARIYIDTPLPIAADLLNIPFLPSAGTLISEPNYRPALRATFVHGSDFLRRDPDGQMVRLDVTSVARDATGALLRFNYNGVVGMTGDEGKIIRGDVNATTTGFWQRLLGSGRFIVEENEPIVVEYKISEVGAPCGGE
;
A
#
# COMPACT_ATOMS: atom_id res chain seq x y z
N MET A 1 -18.14 -23.26 -16.41
CA MET A 1 -19.00 -22.95 -15.24
C MET A 1 -18.63 -21.54 -14.77
N LYS A 2 -19.48 -20.53 -15.03
CA LYS A 2 -19.30 -19.19 -14.47
C LYS A 2 -20.08 -19.17 -13.17
N PHE A 3 -19.41 -19.04 -12.03
CA PHE A 3 -20.08 -18.86 -10.76
C PHE A 3 -20.72 -17.46 -10.74
N ALA A 4 -22.04 -17.38 -10.81
CA ALA A 4 -22.77 -16.14 -10.56
C ALA A 4 -22.68 -15.80 -9.06
N ASN A 5 -22.71 -14.52 -8.71
CA ASN A 5 -22.72 -13.98 -7.33
C ASN A 5 -21.43 -14.10 -6.49
N PHE A 6 -20.27 -14.33 -7.11
CA PHE A 6 -18.99 -14.19 -6.41
C PHE A 6 -18.33 -12.84 -6.72
N PRO A 7 -17.70 -12.19 -5.73
CA PRO A 7 -16.93 -10.97 -5.97
C PRO A 7 -15.77 -11.27 -6.91
N ILE A 8 -15.56 -10.38 -7.87
CA ILE A 8 -14.40 -10.40 -8.75
C ILE A 8 -13.48 -9.22 -8.40
N LEU A 9 -12.18 -9.44 -8.55
CA LEU A 9 -11.19 -8.38 -8.40
C LEU A 9 -10.81 -7.86 -9.79
N ILE A 10 -11.05 -6.58 -10.02
CA ILE A 10 -10.66 -5.89 -11.24
C ILE A 10 -9.41 -5.06 -10.91
N PRO A 11 -8.24 -5.33 -11.51
CA PRO A 11 -7.06 -4.52 -11.32
C PRO A 11 -7.36 -3.05 -11.63
N ALA A 12 -7.14 -2.17 -10.66
CA ALA A 12 -7.59 -0.79 -10.72
C ALA A 12 -6.44 0.20 -10.70
N PHE A 13 -5.59 0.15 -9.68
CA PHE A 13 -4.48 1.09 -9.51
C PHE A 13 -3.22 0.40 -9.03
N THR A 14 -2.07 0.97 -9.38
CA THR A 14 -0.78 0.69 -8.76
C THR A 14 -0.33 1.94 -8.00
N ALA A 15 -0.07 1.80 -6.70
CA ALA A 15 0.53 2.83 -5.87
C ALA A 15 2.00 2.47 -5.60
N ARG A 16 2.93 3.38 -5.88
CA ARG A 16 4.34 3.28 -5.48
C ARG A 16 4.65 4.38 -4.49
N ILE A 17 4.87 4.01 -3.24
CA ILE A 17 5.07 4.93 -2.12
C ILE A 17 6.53 4.83 -1.68
N TYR A 18 7.25 5.93 -1.77
CA TYR A 18 8.60 6.02 -1.22
C TYR A 18 8.48 6.44 0.24
N ILE A 19 9.07 5.67 1.16
CA ILE A 19 9.02 5.97 2.58
C ILE A 19 10.31 6.66 3.04
N ASP A 20 10.15 7.61 3.94
CA ASP A 20 11.25 8.26 4.65
C ASP A 20 11.59 7.46 5.92
N THR A 21 12.61 7.93 6.64
CA THR A 21 13.06 7.39 7.91
C THR A 21 11.89 7.25 8.89
N PRO A 22 11.62 6.03 9.39
CA PRO A 22 10.58 5.82 10.39
C PRO A 22 10.83 6.63 11.67
N LEU A 23 9.78 7.23 12.20
CA LEU A 23 9.79 8.07 13.39
C LEU A 23 9.09 7.34 14.55
N PRO A 24 9.83 6.86 15.56
CA PRO A 24 9.22 6.23 16.74
C PRO A 24 8.43 7.24 17.57
N ILE A 25 7.17 6.93 17.85
CA ILE A 25 6.30 7.74 18.74
C ILE A 25 6.19 7.07 20.10
N ALA A 26 6.01 5.74 20.11
CA ALA A 26 5.98 4.90 21.29
C ALA A 26 6.58 3.51 20.97
N ALA A 27 6.70 2.64 21.97
CA ALA A 27 7.27 1.30 21.80
C ALA A 27 6.52 0.48 20.73
N ASP A 28 5.20 0.63 20.66
CA ASP A 28 4.29 -0.05 19.76
C ASP A 28 3.82 0.81 18.58
N LEU A 29 4.25 2.07 18.47
CA LEU A 29 3.75 3.02 17.46
C LEU A 29 4.88 3.73 16.71
N LEU A 30 4.88 3.57 15.39
CA LEU A 30 5.77 4.26 14.46
C LEU A 30 4.94 5.14 13.52
N ASN A 31 5.47 6.30 13.17
CA ASN A 31 5.04 7.04 11.98
C ASN A 31 6.06 6.77 10.87
N ILE A 32 5.58 6.35 9.70
CA ILE A 32 6.38 6.15 8.50
C ILE A 32 5.97 7.24 7.50
N PRO A 33 6.71 8.35 7.40
CA PRO A 33 6.38 9.43 6.47
C PRO A 33 6.62 9.00 5.02
N PHE A 34 5.87 9.58 4.10
CA PHE A 34 6.14 9.44 2.68
C PHE A 34 7.19 10.48 2.28
N LEU A 35 8.11 10.13 1.38
CA LEU A 35 8.97 11.11 0.73
C LEU A 35 8.10 12.05 -0.13
N PRO A 36 8.11 13.37 0.14
CA PRO A 36 7.27 14.32 -0.58
C PRO A 36 7.55 14.31 -2.09
N SER A 37 6.49 14.31 -2.90
CA SER A 37 6.56 14.42 -4.37
C SER A 37 7.31 13.29 -5.11
N ALA A 38 7.64 12.17 -4.46
CA ALA A 38 8.35 11.05 -5.10
C ALA A 38 7.40 9.93 -5.60
N GLY A 39 6.42 9.55 -4.79
CA GLY A 39 5.55 8.41 -5.07
C GLY A 39 4.45 8.67 -6.09
N THR A 40 3.85 7.60 -6.64
CA THR A 40 2.82 7.67 -7.67
C THR A 40 1.59 6.82 -7.36
N LEU A 41 0.44 7.24 -7.89
CA LEU A 41 -0.80 6.47 -7.96
C LEU A 41 -1.28 6.48 -9.41
N ILE A 42 -1.26 5.32 -10.06
CA ILE A 42 -1.51 5.18 -11.50
C ILE A 42 -2.59 4.13 -11.72
N SER A 43 -3.59 4.43 -12.55
CA SER A 43 -4.60 3.44 -12.95
C SER A 43 -4.02 2.39 -13.89
N GLU A 44 -4.51 1.16 -13.82
CA GLU A 44 -4.21 0.13 -14.81
C GLU A 44 -4.70 0.56 -16.22
N PRO A 45 -4.04 0.14 -17.32
CA PRO A 45 -4.31 0.65 -18.67
C PRO A 45 -5.79 0.59 -19.11
N ASN A 46 -6.49 -0.45 -18.67
CA ASN A 46 -7.89 -0.72 -19.02
C ASN A 46 -8.88 -0.29 -17.94
N TYR A 47 -8.41 0.23 -16.81
CA TYR A 47 -9.27 0.71 -15.74
C TYR A 47 -9.77 2.13 -16.03
N ARG A 48 -10.95 2.47 -15.53
CA ARG A 48 -11.52 3.83 -15.62
C ARG A 48 -12.03 4.24 -14.24
N PRO A 49 -11.79 5.50 -13.81
CA PRO A 49 -11.15 6.59 -14.57
C PRO A 49 -9.64 6.41 -14.75
N ALA A 50 -9.09 6.95 -15.85
CA ALA A 50 -7.66 6.98 -16.05
C ALA A 50 -7.04 8.01 -15.07
N LEU A 51 -6.06 7.57 -14.29
CA LEU A 51 -5.42 8.39 -13.26
C LEU A 51 -3.91 8.26 -13.35
N ARG A 52 -3.23 9.39 -13.27
CA ARG A 52 -1.80 9.49 -12.95
C ARG A 52 -1.63 10.64 -11.98
N ALA A 53 -1.30 10.30 -10.75
CA ALA A 53 -1.07 11.27 -9.69
C ALA A 53 0.25 11.01 -8.96
N THR A 54 0.80 12.06 -8.37
CA THR A 54 2.00 12.03 -7.53
C THR A 54 1.61 12.32 -6.09
N PHE A 55 2.12 11.54 -5.14
CA PHE A 55 1.88 11.79 -3.71
C PHE A 55 2.56 13.08 -3.28
N VAL A 56 1.78 14.01 -2.71
CA VAL A 56 2.28 15.30 -2.23
C VAL A 56 2.93 15.12 -0.84
N HIS A 57 2.21 14.45 0.05
CA HIS A 57 2.65 14.07 1.39
C HIS A 57 1.75 12.94 1.92
N GLY A 58 2.18 12.27 2.98
CA GLY A 58 1.40 11.23 3.64
C GLY A 58 2.20 10.52 4.71
N SER A 59 1.53 9.64 5.45
CA SER A 59 2.17 8.81 6.45
C SER A 59 1.38 7.53 6.68
N ASP A 60 2.08 6.49 7.12
CA ASP A 60 1.52 5.31 7.76
C ASP A 60 1.78 5.34 9.27
N PHE A 61 0.72 5.28 10.06
CA PHE A 61 0.85 5.05 11.51
C PHE A 61 0.79 3.55 11.78
N LEU A 62 1.98 2.94 11.83
CA LEU A 62 2.14 1.51 12.05
C LEU A 62 2.11 1.21 13.55
N ARG A 63 1.10 0.43 13.97
CA ARG A 63 0.94 -0.01 15.36
C ARG A 63 1.16 -1.51 15.50
N ARG A 64 2.00 -1.93 16.44
CA ARG A 64 2.18 -3.35 16.77
C ARG A 64 1.10 -3.81 17.74
N ASP A 65 0.51 -4.97 17.47
CA ASP A 65 -0.39 -5.60 18.43
C ASP A 65 0.41 -6.05 19.68
N PRO A 66 -0.22 -6.16 20.87
CA PRO A 66 0.49 -6.45 22.12
C PRO A 66 1.26 -7.78 22.13
N ASP A 67 0.83 -8.76 21.34
CA ASP A 67 1.50 -10.06 21.19
C ASP A 67 2.70 -10.04 20.22
N GLY A 68 2.92 -8.91 19.55
CA GLY A 68 3.97 -8.70 18.55
C GLY A 68 3.80 -9.52 17.26
N GLN A 69 2.71 -10.27 17.09
CA GLN A 69 2.51 -11.15 15.92
C GLN A 69 2.01 -10.39 14.70
N MET A 70 1.27 -9.30 14.94
CA MET A 70 0.62 -8.51 13.90
C MET A 70 0.98 -7.03 14.04
N VAL A 71 0.96 -6.32 12.91
CA VAL A 71 0.98 -4.86 12.89
C VAL A 71 -0.17 -4.32 12.07
N ARG A 72 -0.73 -3.20 12.52
CA ARG A 72 -1.83 -2.49 11.91
C ARG A 72 -1.31 -1.25 11.22
N LEU A 73 -1.71 -1.10 9.96
CA LEU A 73 -1.38 0.05 9.13
C LEU A 73 -2.55 1.02 9.14
N ASP A 74 -2.24 2.30 9.20
CA ASP A 74 -3.20 3.40 9.08
C ASP A 74 -2.60 4.49 8.21
N VAL A 75 -2.88 4.36 6.92
CA VAL A 75 -2.29 5.22 5.89
C VAL A 75 -3.25 6.33 5.53
N THR A 76 -2.75 7.56 5.57
CA THR A 76 -3.43 8.73 5.04
C THR A 76 -2.45 9.59 4.23
N SER A 77 -2.88 9.96 3.03
CA SER A 77 -2.08 10.75 2.10
C SER A 77 -2.95 11.61 1.18
N VAL A 78 -2.31 12.57 0.53
CA VAL A 78 -2.86 13.37 -0.55
C VAL A 78 -2.00 13.18 -1.79
N ALA A 79 -2.64 12.90 -2.93
CA ALA A 79 -2.01 12.85 -4.24
C ALA A 79 -2.54 13.99 -5.13
N ARG A 80 -1.73 14.43 -6.07
CA ARG A 80 -2.08 15.47 -7.05
C ARG A 80 -1.93 14.92 -8.47
N ASP A 81 -2.94 15.13 -9.30
CA ASP A 81 -2.89 14.75 -10.71
C ASP A 81 -2.27 15.84 -11.61
N ALA A 82 -2.14 15.53 -12.90
CA ALA A 82 -1.58 16.47 -13.88
C ALA A 82 -2.44 17.73 -14.12
N THR A 83 -3.73 17.70 -13.75
CA THR A 83 -4.62 18.87 -13.83
C THR A 83 -4.49 19.79 -12.61
N GLY A 84 -3.82 19.30 -11.56
CA GLY A 84 -3.67 19.98 -10.29
C GLY A 84 -4.74 19.60 -9.25
N ALA A 85 -5.68 18.72 -9.61
CA ALA A 85 -6.71 18.23 -8.70
C ALA A 85 -6.09 17.35 -7.59
N LEU A 86 -6.68 17.42 -6.41
CA LEU A 86 -6.23 16.68 -5.24
C LEU A 86 -7.12 15.46 -4.98
N LEU A 87 -6.48 14.34 -4.66
CA LEU A 87 -7.13 13.09 -4.27
C LEU A 87 -6.68 12.72 -2.86
N ARG A 88 -7.62 12.38 -1.99
CA ARG A 88 -7.30 11.71 -0.73
C ARG A 88 -7.05 10.23 -1.01
N PHE A 89 -5.95 9.71 -0.49
CA PHE A 89 -5.62 8.30 -0.50
C PHE A 89 -5.53 7.81 0.94
N ASN A 90 -6.27 6.77 1.29
CA ASN A 90 -6.19 6.15 2.60
C ASN A 90 -6.44 4.65 2.50
N TYR A 91 -5.80 3.89 3.38
CA TYR A 91 -6.14 2.48 3.57
C TYR A 91 -5.72 2.02 4.96
N ASN A 92 -6.36 0.94 5.41
CA ASN A 92 -5.95 0.21 6.59
C ASN A 92 -5.55 -1.21 6.20
N GLY A 93 -4.74 -1.85 7.04
CA GLY A 93 -4.46 -3.26 6.86
C GLY A 93 -3.70 -3.88 8.02
N VAL A 94 -3.55 -5.19 7.97
CA VAL A 94 -2.82 -5.98 8.98
C VAL A 94 -1.70 -6.76 8.30
N VAL A 95 -0.47 -6.67 8.82
CA VAL A 95 0.69 -7.43 8.33
C VAL A 95 1.14 -8.39 9.43
N GLY A 96 1.46 -9.63 9.05
CA GLY A 96 2.08 -10.59 9.97
C GLY A 96 3.57 -10.34 10.11
N MET A 97 4.10 -10.47 11.33
CA MET A 97 5.50 -10.21 11.63
C MET A 97 6.43 -11.39 11.34
N THR A 98 5.93 -12.57 11.00
CA THR A 98 6.80 -13.76 10.82
C THR A 98 7.48 -13.84 9.45
N GLY A 99 6.91 -13.20 8.42
CA GLY A 99 7.42 -13.23 7.04
C GLY A 99 8.56 -12.27 6.74
N ASP A 100 8.92 -12.15 5.46
CA ASP A 100 9.95 -11.24 4.94
C ASP A 100 9.55 -9.76 5.12
N GLU A 101 8.27 -9.46 4.98
CA GLU A 101 7.59 -8.23 5.36
C GLU A 101 7.90 -7.85 6.81
N GLY A 102 7.80 -8.82 7.72
CA GLY A 102 8.10 -8.63 9.13
C GLY A 102 9.57 -8.31 9.37
N LYS A 103 10.49 -8.87 8.57
CA LYS A 103 11.92 -8.55 8.63
C LYS A 103 12.18 -7.09 8.29
N ILE A 104 11.53 -6.59 7.24
CA ILE A 104 11.62 -5.17 6.86
C ILE A 104 11.05 -4.27 7.96
N ILE A 105 9.88 -4.62 8.50
CA ILE A 105 9.22 -3.82 9.55
C ILE A 105 10.04 -3.81 10.86
N ARG A 106 10.79 -4.87 11.15
CA ARG A 106 11.75 -4.89 12.26
C ARG A 106 13.05 -4.13 11.99
N GLY A 107 13.37 -3.84 10.73
CA GLY A 107 14.65 -3.28 10.33
C GLY A 107 15.79 -4.30 10.34
N ASP A 108 15.49 -5.57 10.04
CA ASP A 108 16.50 -6.64 9.99
C ASP A 108 17.52 -6.33 8.87
N VAL A 109 18.83 -6.43 9.17
CA VAL A 109 19.93 -6.05 8.24
C VAL A 109 19.99 -6.87 6.95
N ASN A 110 19.36 -8.04 6.94
CA ASN A 110 19.29 -8.97 5.81
C ASN A 110 17.92 -8.96 5.13
N ALA A 111 17.11 -7.94 5.39
CA ALA A 111 15.82 -7.79 4.72
C ALA A 111 16.03 -7.41 3.23
N THR A 112 15.28 -8.07 2.35
CA THR A 112 15.40 -7.91 0.90
C THR A 112 14.06 -7.56 0.29
N THR A 113 14.06 -7.15 -0.99
CA THR A 113 12.83 -7.02 -1.77
C THR A 113 11.98 -8.28 -1.65
N THR A 114 10.67 -8.07 -1.57
CA THR A 114 9.75 -9.12 -1.23
C THR A 114 8.82 -9.51 -2.37
N GLY A 115 8.21 -10.69 -2.23
CA GLY A 115 7.06 -11.08 -3.05
C GLY A 115 5.85 -10.19 -2.78
N PHE A 116 4.85 -10.28 -3.66
CA PHE A 116 3.55 -9.67 -3.40
C PHE A 116 2.80 -10.45 -2.32
N TRP A 117 2.45 -9.78 -1.23
CA TRP A 117 1.53 -10.30 -0.21
C TRP A 117 0.11 -10.08 -0.66
N GLN A 118 -0.73 -11.11 -0.55
CA GLN A 118 -2.12 -10.99 -0.93
C GLN A 118 -2.96 -10.53 0.27
N ARG A 119 -3.54 -9.33 0.18
CA ARG A 119 -4.67 -8.92 1.03
C ARG A 119 -5.94 -8.89 0.19
N LEU A 120 -7.08 -8.87 0.87
CA LEU A 120 -8.41 -9.03 0.25
C LEU A 120 -8.62 -8.15 -0.99
N LEU A 121 -8.21 -6.88 -0.94
CA LEU A 121 -8.46 -5.88 -2.00
C LEU A 121 -7.21 -5.32 -2.67
N GLY A 122 -6.03 -5.75 -2.22
CA GLY A 122 -4.78 -5.30 -2.80
C GLY A 122 -3.61 -6.17 -2.40
N SER A 123 -2.57 -6.16 -3.21
CA SER A 123 -1.32 -6.86 -2.90
C SER A 123 -0.17 -5.88 -2.74
N GLY A 124 0.52 -5.97 -1.62
CA GLY A 124 1.66 -5.11 -1.29
C GLY A 124 2.98 -5.83 -1.52
N ARG A 125 4.06 -5.08 -1.73
CA ARG A 125 5.43 -5.57 -1.57
C ARG A 125 6.34 -4.43 -1.13
N PHE A 126 7.44 -4.76 -0.50
CA PHE A 126 8.54 -3.82 -0.29
C PHE A 126 9.60 -4.06 -1.34
N ILE A 127 10.11 -2.97 -1.90
CA ILE A 127 11.27 -2.95 -2.78
C ILE A 127 12.39 -2.29 -1.99
N VAL A 128 13.46 -3.07 -1.78
CA VAL A 128 14.65 -2.68 -1.04
C VAL A 128 15.81 -2.75 -2.01
N GLU A 129 16.43 -1.60 -2.25
CA GLU A 129 17.61 -1.41 -3.10
C GLU A 129 18.69 -0.68 -2.28
N GLU A 130 19.96 -0.96 -2.56
CA GLU A 130 21.05 -0.40 -1.78
C GLU A 130 21.15 1.12 -1.99
N ASN A 131 21.25 1.89 -0.90
CA ASN A 131 21.32 3.36 -0.89
C ASN A 131 20.10 4.09 -1.49
N GLU A 132 19.00 3.39 -1.75
CA GLU A 132 17.75 3.96 -2.22
C GLU A 132 16.68 3.93 -1.12
N PRO A 133 15.73 4.89 -1.10
CA PRO A 133 14.60 4.82 -0.19
C PRO A 133 13.78 3.55 -0.43
N ILE A 134 13.29 2.92 0.64
CA ILE A 134 12.39 1.78 0.52
C ILE A 134 11.12 2.23 -0.21
N VAL A 135 10.68 1.42 -1.17
CA VAL A 135 9.42 1.63 -1.89
C VAL A 135 8.41 0.58 -1.47
N VAL A 136 7.25 1.02 -1.03
CA VAL A 136 6.08 0.17 -0.84
C VAL A 136 5.23 0.23 -2.10
N GLU A 137 5.10 -0.89 -2.78
CA GLU A 137 4.26 -0.99 -3.98
C GLU A 137 2.98 -1.76 -3.66
N TYR A 138 1.83 -1.15 -3.97
CA TYR A 138 0.53 -1.79 -3.87
C TYR A 138 -0.12 -1.92 -5.24
N LYS A 139 -0.58 -3.12 -5.56
CA LYS A 139 -1.59 -3.35 -6.60
C LYS A 139 -2.96 -3.35 -5.94
N ILE A 140 -3.84 -2.46 -6.38
CA ILE A 140 -5.15 -2.21 -5.80
C ILE A 140 -6.20 -2.66 -6.80
N SER A 141 -7.19 -3.41 -6.32
CA SER A 141 -8.29 -3.91 -7.14
C SER A 141 -9.62 -3.32 -6.70
N GLU A 142 -10.47 -3.02 -7.67
CA GLU A 142 -11.90 -2.79 -7.43
C GLU A 142 -12.60 -4.13 -7.18
N VAL A 143 -13.54 -4.14 -6.24
CA VAL A 143 -14.48 -5.24 -6.07
C VAL A 143 -15.66 -5.03 -7.01
N GLY A 144 -15.72 -5.84 -8.05
CA GLY A 144 -16.90 -5.94 -8.90
C GLY A 144 -17.83 -7.05 -8.40
N ALA A 145 -19.13 -6.84 -8.59
CA ALA A 145 -20.11 -7.93 -8.62
C ALA A 145 -20.63 -8.05 -10.05
N PRO A 146 -20.69 -9.25 -10.66
CA PRO A 146 -21.44 -9.40 -11.90
C PRO A 146 -22.90 -9.06 -11.59
N CYS A 147 -23.41 -7.97 -12.17
CA CYS A 147 -24.84 -7.68 -12.12
C CYS A 147 -25.58 -8.87 -12.75
N GLY A 148 -26.38 -9.57 -11.95
CA GLY A 148 -27.35 -10.54 -12.49
C GLY A 148 -28.34 -9.76 -13.33
N GLY A 149 -28.18 -9.79 -14.65
CA GLY A 149 -29.21 -9.35 -15.57
C GLY A 149 -30.35 -10.36 -15.52
N GLU A 150 -31.56 -9.86 -15.27
CA GLU A 150 -32.80 -10.51 -15.73
C GLU A 150 -32.82 -10.62 -17.26
#